data_AF-A3ZT85-F1
#
_entry.id   AF-A3ZT85-F1
#
_cell.length_a   1.000
_cell.length_b   1.000
_cell.length_c   1.000
_cell.angle_alpha   90.00
_cell.angle_beta   90.00
_cell.angle_gamma   90.00
#
_symmetry.space_group_name_H-M   'P 1'
#
loop_
_entity.id
_entity.type
_entity.pdbx_description
1 polymer ?
#
loop_
_entity_poly.entity_id
_entity_poly.type
_entity_poly.pdbx_seq_one_letter_code
_entity_poly.pdbx_strand_id
1 'polypeptide(L)'
;MRALIPKMVSIRKRLRSGVQTLELVIAFPLLLIASLAIVQFATLSAFQATVEAAVAEAAREAAKTIDPLDAPQTALVTFNRAMQLHGITTSTPEIALAIDLVGSHTVYGDSAITLAPGSVIGNEVRVTAAVSLRAAPTLNLLKTFGLDFDQRTIETTHVSGA
;
A
#
# COMPACT_ATOMS: atom_id res chain seq x y z
N MET A 1 -48.61 19.01 63.72
CA MET A 1 -47.18 19.25 63.43
C MET A 1 -46.70 18.16 62.48
N ARG A 2 -46.48 18.47 61.20
CA ARG A 2 -45.97 17.53 60.19
C ARG A 2 -44.52 17.91 59.89
N ALA A 3 -43.58 17.04 60.23
CA ALA A 3 -42.16 17.25 59.94
C ALA A 3 -41.89 17.01 58.45
N LEU A 4 -41.35 18.03 57.77
CA LEU A 4 -40.83 17.94 56.41
C LEU A 4 -39.41 17.36 56.47
N ILE A 5 -39.25 16.11 56.05
CA ILE A 5 -37.94 15.49 55.89
C ILE A 5 -37.34 15.98 54.56
N PRO A 6 -36.16 16.62 54.54
CA PRO A 6 -35.54 17.05 53.30
C PRO A 6 -35.05 15.83 52.51
N LYS A 7 -35.50 15.70 51.25
CA LYS A 7 -34.94 14.74 50.30
C LYS A 7 -33.47 15.08 50.05
N MET A 8 -32.55 14.30 50.62
CA MET A 8 -31.16 14.26 50.17
C MET A 8 -31.13 13.76 48.72
N VAL A 9 -30.99 14.69 47.79
CA VAL A 9 -30.78 14.38 46.38
C VAL A 9 -29.40 13.70 46.24
N SER A 10 -29.43 12.50 45.67
CA SER A 10 -28.30 11.60 45.46
C SER A 10 -27.16 12.23 44.65
N ILE A 11 -26.10 12.64 45.33
CA ILE A 11 -24.84 13.12 44.75
C ILE A 11 -24.07 11.98 44.06
N ARG A 12 -24.27 10.71 44.47
CA ARG A 12 -23.55 9.55 43.93
C ARG A 12 -23.79 9.27 42.45
N LYS A 13 -24.94 9.66 41.88
CA LYS A 13 -25.20 9.47 40.44
C LYS A 13 -24.37 10.41 39.55
N ARG A 14 -24.01 11.61 40.02
CA ARG A 14 -23.21 12.59 39.25
C ARG A 14 -21.74 12.19 39.08
N LEU A 15 -21.17 11.45 40.03
CA LEU A 15 -19.77 11.00 39.97
C LEU A 15 -19.54 9.94 38.88
N ARG A 16 -20.52 9.07 38.63
CA ARG A 16 -20.41 8.03 37.57
C ARG A 16 -20.49 8.61 36.16
N SER A 17 -21.34 9.63 35.93
CA SER A 17 -21.45 10.26 34.61
C SER A 17 -20.19 11.03 34.23
N GLY A 18 -19.50 11.66 35.20
CA GLY A 18 -18.25 12.38 34.94
C GLY A 18 -17.11 11.48 34.49
N VAL A 19 -16.98 10.31 35.12
CA VAL A 19 -15.99 9.29 34.72
C VAL A 19 -16.29 8.75 33.32
N GLN A 20 -17.55 8.46 33.02
CA GLN A 20 -17.97 7.99 31.69
C GLN A 20 -17.71 9.02 30.59
N THR A 21 -17.95 10.31 30.86
CA THR A 21 -17.63 11.36 29.89
C THR A 21 -16.12 11.52 29.69
N LEU A 22 -15.33 11.41 30.75
CA LEU A 22 -13.86 11.50 30.65
C LEU A 22 -13.29 10.31 29.86
N GLU A 23 -13.79 9.11 30.13
CA GLU A 23 -13.45 7.90 29.38
C GLU A 23 -13.78 8.05 27.91
N LEU A 24 -14.99 8.54 27.56
CA LEU A 24 -15.36 8.76 26.16
C LEU A 24 -14.49 9.83 25.48
N VAL A 25 -14.16 10.93 26.18
CA VAL A 25 -13.30 12.00 25.64
C VAL A 25 -11.90 11.50 25.31
N ILE A 26 -11.37 10.53 26.07
CA ILE A 26 -10.06 9.94 25.83
C ILE A 26 -10.15 8.78 24.82
N ALA A 27 -11.16 7.94 24.92
CA ALA A 27 -11.33 6.76 24.07
C ALA A 27 -11.75 7.13 22.64
N PHE A 28 -12.58 8.15 22.46
CA PHE A 28 -13.07 8.57 21.15
C PHE A 28 -11.96 8.92 20.15
N PRO A 29 -10.98 9.79 20.45
CA PRO A 29 -9.90 10.10 19.51
C PRO A 29 -9.04 8.87 19.20
N LEU A 30 -8.81 7.97 20.17
CA LEU A 30 -8.09 6.72 19.93
C LEU A 30 -8.86 5.80 18.97
N LEU A 31 -10.16 5.64 19.18
CA LEU A 31 -11.03 4.84 18.30
C LEU A 31 -11.14 5.47 16.90
N LEU A 32 -11.16 6.79 16.81
CA LEU A 32 -11.17 7.50 15.53
C LEU A 32 -9.88 7.24 14.76
N ILE A 33 -8.71 7.42 15.39
CA ILE A 33 -7.41 7.15 14.77
C ILE A 33 -7.32 5.68 14.35
N ALA A 34 -7.75 4.75 15.19
CA ALA A 34 -7.77 3.32 14.88
C ALA A 34 -8.67 3.01 13.68
N SER A 35 -9.84 3.64 13.58
CA SER A 35 -10.77 3.46 12.46
C SER A 35 -10.17 3.98 11.15
N LEU A 36 -9.56 5.16 11.17
CA LEU A 36 -8.86 5.73 10.01
C LEU A 36 -7.68 4.85 9.58
N ALA A 37 -6.92 4.32 10.56
CA ALA A 37 -5.83 3.41 10.29
C ALA A 37 -6.32 2.14 9.59
N ILE A 38 -7.40 1.52 10.07
CA ILE A 38 -7.96 0.31 9.46
C ILE A 38 -8.32 0.54 7.99
N VAL A 39 -9.01 1.64 7.68
CA VAL A 39 -9.41 1.96 6.30
C VAL A 39 -8.19 2.21 5.42
N GLN A 40 -7.21 2.98 5.90
CA GLN A 40 -5.99 3.28 5.15
C GLN A 40 -5.12 2.04 4.93
N PHE A 41 -4.97 1.18 5.92
CA PHE A 41 -4.21 -0.07 5.76
C PHE A 41 -4.93 -1.07 4.83
N ALA A 42 -6.26 -1.12 4.84
CA ALA A 42 -7.01 -1.98 3.95
C ALA A 42 -6.82 -1.59 2.47
N THR A 43 -6.87 -0.29 2.15
CA THR A 43 -6.64 0.18 0.77
C THR A 43 -5.19 -0.02 0.33
N LEU A 44 -4.23 0.27 1.21
CA LEU A 44 -2.81 0.01 0.94
C LEU A 44 -2.52 -1.48 0.71
N SER A 45 -3.11 -2.37 1.50
CA SER A 45 -2.95 -3.82 1.34
C SER A 45 -3.54 -4.32 0.02
N ALA A 46 -4.71 -3.82 -0.38
CA ALA A 46 -5.31 -4.16 -1.67
C ALA A 46 -4.47 -3.64 -2.86
N PHE A 47 -3.89 -2.45 -2.73
CA PHE A 47 -2.97 -1.90 -3.73
C PHE A 47 -1.71 -2.74 -3.85
N GLN A 48 -1.07 -3.10 -2.72
CA GLN A 48 0.10 -3.97 -2.70
C GLN A 48 -0.19 -5.32 -3.37
N ALA A 49 -1.30 -5.96 -3.04
CA ALA A 49 -1.71 -7.21 -3.69
C ALA A 49 -1.91 -7.06 -5.21
N THR A 50 -2.36 -5.89 -5.68
CA THR A 50 -2.47 -5.62 -7.11
C THR A 50 -1.10 -5.48 -7.77
N VAL A 51 -0.16 -4.76 -7.15
CA VAL A 51 1.21 -4.62 -7.64
C VAL A 51 1.88 -5.99 -7.71
N GLU A 52 1.74 -6.81 -6.66
CA GLU A 52 2.27 -8.18 -6.63
C GLU A 52 1.70 -9.05 -7.75
N ALA A 53 0.39 -9.01 -7.97
CA ALA A 53 -0.26 -9.73 -9.06
C ALA A 53 0.19 -9.23 -10.44
N ALA A 54 0.35 -7.92 -10.61
CA ALA A 54 0.81 -7.30 -11.85
C ALA A 54 2.24 -7.72 -12.19
N VAL A 55 3.14 -7.73 -11.20
CA VAL A 55 4.53 -8.17 -11.36
C VAL A 55 4.60 -9.66 -11.70
N ALA A 56 3.80 -10.49 -11.02
CA ALA A 56 3.73 -11.92 -11.30
C ALA A 56 3.24 -12.21 -12.73
N GLU A 57 2.18 -11.53 -13.17
CA GLU A 57 1.66 -11.71 -14.53
C GLU A 57 2.63 -11.15 -15.59
N ALA A 58 3.28 -10.02 -15.32
CA ALA A 58 4.30 -9.47 -16.20
C ALA A 58 5.49 -10.43 -16.38
N ALA A 59 5.99 -11.02 -15.28
CA ALA A 59 7.04 -12.03 -15.34
C ALA A 59 6.58 -13.27 -16.12
N ARG A 60 5.35 -13.71 -15.90
CA ARG A 60 4.77 -14.87 -16.57
C ARG A 60 4.61 -14.66 -18.08
N GLU A 61 4.09 -13.52 -18.50
CA GLU A 61 3.91 -13.20 -19.93
C GLU A 61 5.25 -12.99 -20.62
N ALA A 62 6.23 -12.39 -19.95
CA ALA A 62 7.58 -12.25 -20.49
C ALA A 62 8.34 -13.59 -20.54
N ALA A 63 8.03 -14.57 -19.69
CA ALA A 63 8.61 -15.91 -19.82
C ALA A 63 8.04 -16.69 -21.02
N LYS A 64 6.83 -16.34 -21.49
CA LYS A 64 6.20 -17.00 -22.66
C LYS A 64 6.71 -16.47 -24.01
N THR A 65 7.37 -15.31 -24.03
CA THR A 65 7.84 -14.73 -25.29
C THR A 65 8.99 -15.54 -25.87
N ILE A 66 8.86 -15.90 -27.15
CA ILE A 66 9.83 -16.73 -27.88
C ILE A 66 11.11 -15.93 -28.18
N ASP A 67 10.97 -14.64 -28.51
CA ASP A 67 12.10 -13.74 -28.72
C ASP A 67 12.49 -13.04 -27.40
N PRO A 68 13.71 -13.26 -26.88
CA PRO A 68 14.19 -12.60 -25.66
C PRO A 68 14.25 -11.07 -25.78
N LEU A 69 14.32 -10.52 -26.99
CA LEU A 69 14.35 -9.07 -27.22
C LEU A 69 12.97 -8.42 -26.98
N ASP A 70 11.89 -9.17 -27.17
CA ASP A 70 10.51 -8.70 -26.99
C ASP A 70 10.01 -8.88 -25.55
N ALA A 71 10.63 -9.76 -24.77
CA ALA A 71 10.25 -10.07 -23.38
C ALA A 71 10.12 -8.82 -22.48
N PRO A 72 11.04 -7.83 -22.52
CA PRO A 72 10.91 -6.61 -21.73
C PRO A 72 9.70 -5.76 -22.10
N GLN A 73 9.38 -5.67 -23.39
CA GLN A 73 8.23 -4.90 -23.86
C GLN A 73 6.91 -5.59 -23.50
N THR A 74 6.86 -6.92 -23.59
CA THR A 74 5.68 -7.69 -23.14
C THR A 74 5.46 -7.56 -21.64
N ALA A 75 6.52 -7.64 -20.81
CA ALA A 75 6.41 -7.39 -19.37
C ALA A 75 5.85 -5.99 -19.07
N LEU A 76 6.39 -4.97 -19.75
CA LEU A 76 5.98 -3.57 -19.57
C LEU A 76 4.50 -3.36 -19.90
N VAL A 77 4.04 -3.87 -21.05
CA VAL A 77 2.65 -3.73 -21.49
C VAL A 77 1.71 -4.44 -20.54
N THR A 78 2.05 -5.66 -20.10
CA THR A 78 1.25 -6.45 -19.15
C THR A 78 1.17 -5.77 -17.79
N PHE A 79 2.29 -5.28 -17.27
CA PHE A 79 2.32 -4.53 -16.01
C PHE A 79 1.47 -3.25 -16.08
N ASN A 80 1.66 -2.43 -17.13
CA ASN A 80 0.89 -1.21 -17.31
C ASN A 80 -0.61 -1.48 -17.46
N ARG A 81 -1.00 -2.57 -18.15
CA ARG A 81 -2.40 -2.98 -18.28
C ARG A 81 -3.03 -3.33 -16.94
N ALA A 82 -2.30 -4.05 -16.07
CA ALA A 82 -2.78 -4.38 -14.74
C ALA A 82 -2.90 -3.13 -13.84
N MET A 83 -1.92 -2.23 -13.91
CA MET A 83 -1.90 -0.99 -13.12
C MET A 83 -2.88 0.07 -13.61
N GLN A 84 -3.32 0.00 -14.86
CA GLN A 84 -4.29 0.92 -15.44
C GLN A 84 -5.63 0.93 -14.69
N LEU A 85 -5.99 -0.18 -14.02
CA LEU A 85 -7.17 -0.25 -13.13
C LEU A 85 -7.12 0.78 -11.99
N HIS A 86 -5.92 1.16 -11.57
CA HIS A 86 -5.67 2.18 -10.55
C HIS A 86 -5.32 3.55 -11.14
N GLY A 87 -5.37 3.71 -12.46
CA GLY A 87 -5.03 4.94 -13.17
C GLY A 87 -3.53 5.25 -13.21
N ILE A 88 -2.70 4.24 -13.01
CA ILE A 88 -1.26 4.36 -12.81
C ILE A 88 -0.51 3.60 -13.91
N THR A 89 0.60 4.15 -14.38
CA THR A 89 1.46 3.53 -15.40
C THR A 89 2.93 3.79 -15.10
N THR A 90 3.83 3.06 -15.73
CA THR A 90 5.28 3.32 -15.68
C THR A 90 5.69 4.69 -16.25
N SER A 91 4.80 5.41 -16.95
CA SER A 91 5.03 6.82 -17.33
C SER A 91 4.70 7.81 -16.21
N THR A 92 4.07 7.36 -15.14
CA THR A 92 3.87 8.20 -13.94
C THR A 92 5.16 8.28 -13.14
N PRO A 93 5.50 9.46 -12.60
CA PRO A 93 6.65 9.59 -11.71
C PRO A 93 6.47 8.70 -10.49
N GLU A 94 7.58 8.33 -9.84
CA GLU A 94 7.62 7.50 -8.63
C GLU A 94 7.30 6.00 -8.82
N ILE A 95 7.42 5.48 -10.04
CA ILE A 95 7.26 4.06 -10.36
C ILE A 95 8.41 3.59 -11.24
N ALA A 96 9.07 2.52 -10.84
CA ALA A 96 10.10 1.86 -11.63
C ALA A 96 9.79 0.37 -11.81
N LEU A 97 10.10 -0.15 -12.99
CA LEU A 97 9.98 -1.56 -13.35
C LEU A 97 11.31 -2.03 -13.95
N ALA A 98 12.01 -2.92 -13.27
CA ALA A 98 13.19 -3.60 -13.76
C ALA A 98 12.82 -4.98 -14.28
N ILE A 99 13.32 -5.33 -15.46
CA ILE A 99 13.18 -6.65 -16.07
C ILE A 99 14.60 -7.16 -16.34
N ASP A 100 14.94 -8.24 -15.64
CA ASP A 100 16.22 -8.93 -15.71
C ASP A 100 16.05 -10.23 -16.50
N LEU A 101 16.91 -10.41 -17.50
CA LEU A 101 17.09 -11.65 -18.26
C LEU A 101 18.59 -12.00 -18.28
N VAL A 102 18.91 -13.22 -18.70
CA VAL A 102 20.32 -13.60 -18.89
C VAL A 102 20.98 -12.70 -19.92
N GLY A 103 21.94 -11.88 -19.48
CA GLY A 103 22.69 -10.95 -20.33
C GLY A 103 21.95 -9.64 -20.66
N SER A 104 20.76 -9.39 -20.11
CA SER A 104 20.01 -8.16 -20.34
C SER A 104 19.35 -7.64 -19.06
N HIS A 105 19.49 -6.33 -18.82
CA HIS A 105 18.83 -5.61 -17.74
C HIS A 105 18.17 -4.37 -18.33
N THR A 106 16.86 -4.26 -18.16
CA THR A 106 16.09 -3.14 -18.67
C THR A 106 15.26 -2.53 -17.55
N VAL A 107 15.29 -1.21 -17.45
CA VAL A 107 14.52 -0.48 -16.44
C VAL A 107 13.61 0.52 -17.13
N TYR A 108 12.35 0.54 -16.72
CA TYR A 108 11.33 1.46 -17.19
C TYR A 108 10.82 2.32 -16.03
N GLY A 109 10.39 3.54 -16.35
CA GLY A 109 9.79 4.48 -15.41
C GLY A 109 10.78 5.44 -14.77
N ASP A 110 10.59 5.73 -13.48
CA ASP A 110 11.31 6.76 -12.76
C ASP A 110 12.76 6.36 -12.47
N SER A 111 13.70 7.05 -13.13
CA SER A 111 15.13 6.87 -12.94
C SER A 111 15.64 7.23 -11.53
N ALA A 112 14.84 7.95 -10.72
CA ALA A 112 15.20 8.28 -9.34
C ALA A 112 15.05 7.08 -8.39
N ILE A 113 14.28 6.05 -8.79
CA ILE A 113 14.12 4.82 -8.01
C ILE A 113 15.13 3.79 -8.48
N THR A 114 16.17 3.59 -7.66
CA THR A 114 17.17 2.56 -7.91
C THR A 114 16.61 1.18 -7.55
N LEU A 115 16.48 0.32 -8.54
CA LEU A 115 16.16 -1.09 -8.37
C LEU A 115 17.45 -1.91 -8.39
N ALA A 116 17.59 -2.85 -7.46
CA ALA A 116 18.74 -3.75 -7.46
C ALA A 116 18.55 -4.83 -8.54
N PRO A 117 19.49 -4.98 -9.50
CA PRO A 117 19.41 -6.05 -10.48
C PRO A 117 19.53 -7.40 -9.78
N GLY A 118 18.59 -8.30 -10.05
CA GLY A 118 18.62 -9.65 -9.50
C GLY A 118 19.41 -10.61 -10.38
N SER A 119 20.06 -11.61 -9.78
CA SER A 119 20.65 -12.70 -10.56
C SER A 119 19.53 -13.52 -11.22
N VAL A 120 19.71 -13.84 -12.50
CA VAL A 120 18.80 -14.64 -13.32
C VAL A 120 19.60 -15.78 -13.96
N ILE A 121 19.04 -16.99 -13.99
CA ILE A 121 19.74 -18.18 -14.46
C ILE A 121 18.91 -18.84 -15.57
N GLY A 122 19.56 -19.27 -16.66
CA GLY A 122 18.91 -20.00 -17.75
C GLY A 122 17.88 -19.16 -18.51
N ASN A 123 16.66 -19.68 -18.67
CA ASN A 123 15.56 -19.03 -19.38
C ASN A 123 14.55 -18.39 -18.41
N GLU A 124 15.01 -17.97 -17.23
CA GLU A 124 14.19 -17.23 -16.29
C GLU A 124 14.06 -15.77 -16.70
N VAL A 125 12.91 -15.18 -16.39
CA VAL A 125 12.68 -13.74 -16.43
C VAL A 125 12.33 -13.29 -15.03
N ARG A 126 13.10 -12.32 -14.53
CA ARG A 126 12.81 -11.67 -13.25
C ARG A 126 12.26 -10.29 -13.51
N VAL A 127 11.13 -9.99 -12.89
CA VAL A 127 10.51 -8.68 -12.95
C VAL A 127 10.46 -8.13 -11.53
N THR A 128 11.01 -6.94 -11.34
CA THR A 128 11.00 -6.21 -10.08
C THR A 128 10.28 -4.89 -10.31
N ALA A 129 9.23 -4.60 -9.55
CA ALA A 129 8.62 -3.28 -9.53
C ALA A 129 8.88 -2.60 -8.20
N ALA A 130 9.19 -1.31 -8.25
CA ALA A 130 9.16 -0.42 -7.11
C ALA A 130 8.15 0.69 -7.37
N VAL A 131 7.20 0.82 -6.45
CA VAL A 131 6.09 1.78 -6.53
C VAL A 131 6.06 2.60 -5.26
N SER A 132 6.19 3.92 -5.38
CA SER A 132 5.97 4.85 -4.27
C SER A 132 4.52 4.79 -3.81
N LEU A 133 4.30 4.74 -2.49
CA LEU A 133 2.95 4.79 -1.92
C LEU A 133 2.26 6.14 -2.14
N ARG A 134 3.01 7.19 -2.49
CA ARG A 134 2.43 8.48 -2.90
C ARG A 134 1.77 8.42 -4.27
N ALA A 135 2.17 7.47 -5.13
CA ALA A 135 1.46 7.18 -6.37
C ALA A 135 0.23 6.29 -6.16
N ALA A 136 0.09 5.62 -4.99
CA ALA A 136 -1.05 4.77 -4.71
C ALA A 136 -2.36 5.59 -4.61
N PRO A 137 -3.52 5.03 -4.99
CA PRO A 137 -4.82 5.70 -4.91
C PRO A 137 -5.35 5.72 -3.46
N THR A 138 -4.54 6.20 -2.52
CA THR A 138 -4.85 6.21 -1.09
C THR A 138 -4.63 7.59 -0.49
N LEU A 139 -5.46 7.96 0.48
CA LEU A 139 -5.29 9.20 1.23
C LEU A 139 -4.33 8.95 2.39
N ASN A 140 -3.35 9.84 2.57
CA ASN A 140 -2.43 9.80 3.70
C ASN A 140 -3.04 10.47 4.95
N LEU A 141 -4.14 9.89 5.45
CA LEU A 141 -4.97 10.44 6.53
C LEU A 141 -4.25 10.45 7.88
N LEU A 142 -3.32 9.51 8.08
CA LEU A 142 -2.56 9.38 9.32
C LEU A 142 -1.31 10.27 9.41
N LYS A 143 -1.02 11.06 8.37
CA LYS A 143 0.17 11.94 8.33
C LYS A 143 0.22 12.92 9.50
N THR A 144 -0.92 13.50 9.86
CA THR A 144 -1.05 14.44 11.00
C THR A 144 -0.88 13.76 12.35
N PHE A 145 -0.93 12.42 12.40
CA PHE A 145 -0.70 11.60 13.59
C PHE A 145 0.70 10.96 13.61
N GLY A 146 1.61 11.42 12.75
CA GLY A 146 3.01 10.97 12.71
C GLY A 146 3.26 9.69 11.91
N LEU A 147 2.26 9.16 11.19
CA LEU A 147 2.41 8.02 10.29
C LEU A 147 2.37 8.53 8.85
N ASP A 148 3.55 8.77 8.27
CA ASP A 148 3.69 9.20 6.88
C ASP A 148 4.00 8.01 5.96
N PHE A 149 3.15 7.82 4.96
CA PHE A 149 3.32 6.79 3.94
C PHE A 149 3.92 7.34 2.63
N ASP A 150 3.98 8.66 2.45
CA ASP A 150 4.45 9.28 1.19
C ASP A 150 5.93 8.97 0.90
N GLN A 151 6.70 8.64 1.94
CA GLN A 151 8.13 8.32 1.85
C GLN A 151 8.40 6.82 1.72
N ARG A 152 7.36 5.99 1.63
CA ARG A 152 7.51 4.54 1.57
C ARG A 152 7.31 4.04 0.15
N THR A 153 8.09 3.04 -0.22
CA THR A 153 8.03 2.35 -1.51
C THR A 153 7.68 0.89 -1.27
N ILE A 154 6.79 0.34 -2.10
CA ILE A 154 6.58 -1.10 -2.21
C ILE A 154 7.56 -1.60 -3.26
N GLU A 155 8.43 -2.53 -2.88
CA GLU A 155 9.28 -3.26 -3.81
C GLU A 155 8.82 -4.70 -3.87
N THR A 156 8.61 -5.23 -5.08
CA THR A 156 8.19 -6.61 -5.29
C THR A 156 8.93 -7.19 -6.47
N THR A 157 9.45 -8.39 -6.27
CA THR A 157 10.13 -9.16 -7.32
C THR A 157 9.43 -10.48 -7.54
N HIS A 158 9.20 -10.83 -8.80
CA HIS A 158 8.73 -12.15 -9.20
C HIS A 158 9.68 -12.74 -10.25
N VAL A 159 9.89 -14.04 -10.20
CA VAL A 159 10.71 -14.79 -11.17
C VAL A 159 9.81 -15.83 -11.82
N SER A 160 9.88 -15.93 -13.15
CA SER A 160 9.19 -16.96 -13.92
C SER A 160 10.16 -17.63 -14.87
N GLY A 161 10.17 -18.97 -14.89
CA GLY A 161 10.85 -19.75 -15.93
C GLY A 161 9.92 -20.00 -17.12
N ALA A 162 10.50 -20.10 -18.31
CA ALA A 162 9.84 -20.63 -19.50
C ALA A 162 9.68 -22.16 -19.43
#